data_AF-A0A560WEF3-F1
#
_entry.id   AF-A0A560WEF3-F1
#
_cell.length_a   1.000
_cell.length_b   1.000
_cell.length_c   1.000
_cell.angle_alpha   90.00
_cell.angle_beta   90.00
_cell.angle_gamma   90.00
#
_symmetry.space_group_name_H-M   'P 1'
#
loop_
_entity.id
_entity.type
_entity.pdbx_description
1 polymer ?
#
loop_
_entity_poly.entity_id
_entity_poly.type
_entity_poly.pdbx_seq_one_letter_code
_entity_poly.pdbx_strand_id
1 'polypeptide(L)' 'MRTTVDLPPAVHRRASEIARESGRSLSSVVAELTGRGLAQLGAPMSIATHPETGLPVLSVGEVVTSADVADAVDDA' A
#
# COMPACT_ATOMS: atom_id res chain seq x y z
N MET A 1 -4.37 -2.61 -19.52
CA MET A 1 -3.33 -3.21 -20.39
C MET A 1 -2.90 -4.55 -19.80
N ARG A 2 -2.52 -5.54 -20.62
CA ARG A 2 -2.01 -6.84 -20.14
C ARG A 2 -0.50 -6.87 -20.33
N THR A 3 0.23 -7.07 -19.25
CA THR A 3 1.70 -7.06 -19.23
C THR A 3 2.18 -8.37 -18.64
N THR A 4 3.17 -8.99 -19.26
CA THR A 4 3.86 -10.17 -18.74
C THR A 4 5.13 -9.70 -18.05
N VAL A 5 5.33 -10.11 -16.80
CA VAL A 5 6.50 -9.78 -15.99
C VAL A 5 7.05 -11.05 -15.36
N ASP A 6 8.37 -11.16 -15.28
CA ASP A 6 9.00 -12.23 -14.54
C ASP A 6 8.99 -11.89 -13.04
N LEU A 7 8.46 -12.80 -12.24
CA LEU A 7 8.45 -12.66 -10.78
C LEU A 7 9.59 -13.47 -10.18
N PRO A 8 10.40 -12.89 -9.27
CA PRO A 8 11.34 -13.67 -8.49
C PRO A 8 10.62 -14.82 -7.76
N PRO A 9 11.24 -16.01 -7.62
CA PRO A 9 10.56 -17.20 -7.07
C PRO A 9 9.90 -16.97 -5.72
N ALA A 10 10.55 -16.20 -4.84
CA ALA A 10 10.02 -15.85 -3.52
C ALA A 10 8.76 -14.97 -3.61
N VAL A 11 8.73 -14.01 -4.55
CA VAL A 11 7.58 -13.12 -4.78
C VAL A 11 6.42 -13.91 -5.38
N HIS A 12 6.68 -14.75 -6.38
CA HIS A 12 5.66 -15.62 -6.98
C HIS A 12 5.01 -16.52 -5.93
N ARG A 13 5.82 -17.18 -5.08
CA ARG A 13 5.33 -18.04 -3.98
C ARG A 13 4.42 -17.26 -3.05
N ARG A 14 4.88 -16.10 -2.55
CA ARG A 14 4.11 -15.31 -1.59
C ARG A 14 2.80 -14.78 -2.19
N ALA A 15 2.83 -14.27 -3.41
CA ALA A 15 1.63 -13.79 -4.09
C ALA A 15 0.63 -14.94 -4.36
N SER A 16 1.13 -16.14 -4.65
CA SER A 16 0.29 -17.34 -4.84
C SER A 16 -0.40 -17.79 -3.56
N GLU A 17 0.30 -17.74 -2.42
CA GLU A 17 -0.29 -18.01 -1.10
C GLU A 17 -1.42 -17.03 -0.79
N ILE A 18 -1.17 -15.73 -0.97
CA ILE A 18 -2.17 -14.67 -0.74
C ILE A 18 -3.38 -14.87 -1.66
N ALA A 19 -3.16 -15.16 -2.94
CA ALA A 19 -4.23 -15.41 -3.90
C ALA A 19 -5.10 -16.61 -3.49
N ARG A 20 -4.47 -17.70 -3.05
CA ARG A 20 -5.17 -18.89 -2.56
C ARG A 20 -5.98 -18.60 -1.29
N GLU A 21 -5.38 -17.90 -0.32
CA GLU A 21 -6.03 -17.56 0.96
C GLU A 21 -7.19 -16.57 0.79
N SER A 22 -7.08 -15.66 -0.18
CA SER A 22 -8.10 -14.65 -0.47
C SER A 22 -9.15 -15.09 -1.52
N GLY A 23 -9.00 -16.27 -2.12
CA GLY A 23 -9.90 -16.75 -3.18
C GLY A 23 -9.86 -15.91 -4.46
N ARG A 24 -8.71 -15.28 -4.75
CA ARG A 24 -8.52 -14.35 -5.88
C ARG A 24 -7.51 -14.88 -6.87
N SER A 25 -7.52 -14.34 -8.10
CA SER A 25 -6.50 -14.69 -9.09
C SER A 25 -5.14 -14.08 -8.72
N LEU A 26 -4.06 -14.78 -9.07
CA LEU A 26 -2.69 -14.29 -8.88
C LEU A 26 -2.48 -12.92 -9.56
N SER A 27 -3.03 -12.73 -10.77
CA SER A 27 -2.93 -11.47 -11.50
C SER A 27 -3.65 -10.32 -10.79
N SER A 28 -4.80 -10.56 -10.15
CA SER A 28 -5.52 -9.54 -9.38
C SER A 28 -4.73 -9.13 -8.13
N VAL A 29 -4.16 -10.10 -7.42
CA VAL A 29 -3.33 -9.84 -6.23
C VAL A 29 -2.08 -9.06 -6.61
N VAL A 30 -1.37 -9.48 -7.66
CA VAL A 30 -0.17 -8.78 -8.13
C VAL A 30 -0.52 -7.35 -8.56
N ALA A 31 -1.59 -7.15 -9.34
CA ALA A 31 -2.00 -5.82 -9.79
C ALA A 31 -2.31 -4.87 -8.62
N GLU A 32 -3.04 -5.33 -7.60
CA GLU A 32 -3.34 -4.54 -6.41
C GLU A 32 -2.09 -4.21 -5.60
N LEU A 33 -1.23 -5.20 -5.33
CA LEU A 33 -0.01 -5.00 -4.56
C LEU A 33 0.96 -4.06 -5.28
N THR A 34 1.07 -4.17 -6.60
CA THR A 34 1.85 -3.23 -7.42
C THR A 34 1.25 -1.84 -7.36
N GLY A 35 -0.06 -1.67 -7.48
CA GLY A 35 -0.72 -0.37 -7.34
C GLY A 35 -0.44 0.29 -5.98
N ARG A 36 -0.57 -0.48 -4.89
CA ARG A 36 -0.24 -0.01 -3.53
C ARG A 36 1.24 0.34 -3.37
N GLY A 37 2.13 -0.49 -3.90
CA GLY A 37 3.57 -0.25 -3.83
C GLY A 37 3.97 1.00 -4.59
N LEU A 38 3.44 1.20 -5.81
CA LEU A 38 3.68 2.39 -6.62
C LEU A 38 3.13 3.66 -5.98
N ALA A 39 1.93 3.60 -5.38
CA ALA A 39 1.36 4.73 -4.63
C ALA A 39 2.24 5.13 -3.43
N GLN A 40 2.84 4.15 -2.74
CA GLN A 40 3.77 4.43 -1.64
C GLN A 40 5.09 5.04 -2.09
N LEU A 41 5.57 4.79 -3.31
CA LEU A 41 6.81 5.40 -3.80
C LEU A 41 6.72 6.93 -3.94
N GLY A 42 5.51 7.50 -3.95
CA GLY A 42 5.27 8.95 -3.93
C GLY A 42 5.08 9.56 -2.53
N ALA A 43 4.90 8.73 -1.49
CA ALA A 43 4.67 9.17 -0.12
C ALA A 43 5.89 8.84 0.74
N PRO A 44 6.65 9.83 1.24
CA PRO A 44 7.82 9.57 2.07
C PRO A 44 7.37 8.91 3.39
N MET A 45 7.48 7.57 3.46
CA MET A 45 7.34 6.86 4.72
C MET A 45 8.59 7.12 5.56
N SER A 46 8.44 7.91 6.62
CA SER A 46 9.51 8.13 7.59
C SER A 46 9.17 7.43 8.90
N ILE A 47 10.12 6.63 9.39
CA ILE A 47 10.06 6.07 10.74
C ILE A 47 11.02 6.91 11.59
N ALA A 48 10.48 7.60 12.58
CA ALA A 48 11.24 8.38 13.55
C ALA A 48 10.94 7.89 14.96
N THR A 49 11.83 8.16 15.91
CA THR A 49 11.57 7.86 17.32
C THR A 49 10.96 9.09 17.98
N HIS A 50 9.83 8.95 18.67
CA HIS A 50 9.20 10.07 19.38
C HIS A 50 10.11 10.57 20.51
N PRO A 51 10.41 11.87 20.60
CA PRO A 51 11.40 12.38 21.55
C PRO A 51 10.97 12.21 23.02
N GLU A 52 9.67 12.27 23.31
CA GLU A 52 9.17 12.17 24.70
C GLU A 52 8.86 10.74 25.14
N THR A 53 8.43 9.87 24.24
CA THR A 53 7.93 8.53 24.58
C THR A 53 8.90 7.41 24.19
N GLY A 54 9.87 7.70 23.32
CA GLY A 54 10.82 6.71 22.79
C GLY A 54 10.18 5.67 21.85
N LEU A 55 8.89 5.82 21.53
CA LEU A 55 8.18 4.89 20.66
C LEU A 55 8.45 5.19 19.19
N PRO A 56 8.47 4.16 18.30
CA PRO A 56 8.54 4.38 16.87
C PRO A 56 7.27 5.07 16.37
N VAL A 57 7.45 6.17 15.64
CA VAL A 57 6.43 6.94 14.95
C VAL A 57 6.58 6.68 13.46
N LEU A 58 5.51 6.18 12.86
CA LEU A 58 5.42 5.97 11.42
C LEU A 58 4.62 7.12 10.82
N SER A 59 5.25 7.94 9.97
CA SER A 59 4.57 8.95 9.16
C SER A 59 4.19 8.33 7.81
N VAL A 60 2.90 8.30 7.48
CA VAL A 60 2.38 7.73 6.23
C VAL A 60 1.50 8.76 5.53
N GLY A 61 1.69 8.91 4.22
CA GLY A 61 0.83 9.74 3.38
C GLY A 61 1.07 11.23 3.55
N GLU A 62 0.00 12.00 3.39
CA GLU A 62 -0.03 13.45 3.48
C GLU A 62 -0.89 13.92 4.66
N VAL A 63 -0.72 15.19 5.05
CA VAL A 63 -1.51 15.77 6.14
C VAL A 63 -2.95 15.95 5.67
N VAL A 64 -3.88 15.24 6.30
CA VAL A 64 -5.32 15.38 6.05
C VAL A 64 -5.86 16.53 6.89
N THR A 65 -6.45 17.52 6.23
CA THR A 65 -7.08 18.69 6.85
C THR A 65 -8.60 18.53 6.98
N SER A 66 -9.23 19.39 7.77
CA SER A 66 -10.68 19.42 7.88
C SER A 66 -11.39 19.73 6.54
N ALA A 67 -10.71 20.45 5.63
CA ALA A 67 -11.23 20.72 4.29
C ALA A 67 -11.25 19.44 3.45
N ASP A 68 -10.16 18.67 3.47
CA ASP A 68 -10.07 17.38 2.76
C ASP A 68 -11.16 16.39 3.24
N VAL A 69 -11.51 16.44 4.54
CA VAL A 69 -12.61 15.65 5.09
C VAL A 69 -13.97 16.15 4.62
N ALA A 70 -14.19 17.46 4.55
CA ALA A 70 -15.45 18.03 4.08
C ALA A 70 -15.70 17.66 2.61
N ASP A 71 -14.70 17.86 1.75
CA ASP A 71 -14.76 17.54 0.33
C ASP A 71 -15.05 16.04 0.09
N ALA A 72 -14.47 15.15 0.89
CA ALA A 72 -14.68 13.70 0.77
C ALA A 72 -16.08 13.22 1.23
N VAL A 73 -16.76 13.98 2.10
CA VAL A 73 -18.09 13.61 2.65
C VAL A 73 -19.22 14.20 1.83
N ASP A 74 -19.03 15.35 1.19
CA ASP A 74 -20.05 15.99 0.33
C ASP A 74 -20.25 15.27 -1.02
N ASP A 75 -19.29 14.44 -1.46
CA ASP A 75 -19.38 13.61 -2.67
C ASP A 75 -20.06 12.23 -2.46
N ALA A 76 -20.63 11.96 -1.28
CA ALA A 76 -21.27 10.67 -0.89
C ALA A 76 -22.80 10.74 -0.76
#